data_AF-A0A7J9A4D9-F1
#
_entry.id   AF-A0A7J9A4D9-F1
#
_cell.length_a   1.000
_cell.length_b   1.000
_cell.length_c   1.000
_cell.angle_alpha   90.00
_cell.angle_beta   90.00
_cell.angle_gamma   90.00
#
_symmetry.space_group_name_H-M   'P 1'
#
loop_
_entity.id
_entity.type
_entity.pdbx_description
1 polymer ?
#
loop_
_entity_poly.entity_id
_entity_poly.type
_entity_poly.pdbx_seq_one_letter_code
_entity_poly.pdbx_strand_id
1 'polypeptide(L)'
;MAPHDIRRPFKRAAISDQQKRRELSLLRQAQNRRDAQQQARCLASSILSLQSAAPESQSEQSDIELETVPEAEQESEAFSKDLDVRQASKLRGPEVRKWFARQLMLPEWMIDVPDRLAQDWYVFARPAGKRCFVVSSNGTTVSRQRNGSILHHFPSALPAGAKIRDGSGSAQSYCILDCIFHE
;
A
#
# COMPACT_ATOMS: atom_id res chain seq x y z
N MET A 1 -3.71 -1.05 13.80
CA MET A 1 -3.38 -2.43 14.22
C MET A 1 -3.96 -2.56 15.61
N ALA A 2 -4.66 -3.65 15.90
CA ALA A 2 -5.13 -3.89 17.26
C ALA A 2 -3.93 -3.86 18.24
N PRO A 3 -4.10 -3.32 19.45
CA PRO A 3 -3.04 -3.30 20.45
C PRO A 3 -2.58 -4.73 20.74
N HIS A 4 -1.27 -4.93 20.83
CA HIS A 4 -0.73 -6.21 21.26
C HIS A 4 -1.05 -6.40 22.76
N ASP A 5 -1.80 -7.45 23.08
CA ASP A 5 -2.28 -7.71 24.43
C ASP A 5 -1.20 -8.42 25.26
N ILE A 6 -0.30 -7.63 25.87
CA ILE A 6 0.84 -8.11 26.67
C ILE A 6 0.36 -8.73 27.99
N ARG A 7 -0.89 -8.50 28.41
CA ARG A 7 -1.43 -8.88 29.73
C ARG A 7 -2.52 -9.94 29.59
N ARG A 8 -2.17 -11.12 29.09
CA ARG A 8 -3.04 -12.31 29.25
C ARG A 8 -2.64 -13.06 30.53
N PRO A 9 -3.39 -12.95 31.63
CA PRO A 9 -2.94 -13.46 32.92
C PRO A 9 -2.80 -14.99 33.00
N PHE A 10 -3.46 -15.79 32.14
CA PHE A 10 -3.44 -17.26 32.28
C PHE A 10 -3.62 -18.09 30.98
N LYS A 11 -3.46 -17.51 29.78
CA LYS A 11 -3.51 -18.29 28.53
C LYS A 11 -2.09 -18.55 28.05
N ARG A 12 -1.77 -19.83 27.74
CA ARG A 12 -0.52 -20.22 27.05
C ARG A 12 -0.26 -19.21 25.93
N ALA A 13 0.98 -18.72 25.82
CA ALA A 13 1.37 -17.89 24.69
C ALA A 13 0.91 -18.60 23.42
N ALA A 14 0.17 -17.89 22.55
CA ALA A 14 -0.12 -18.44 21.24
C ALA A 14 1.22 -18.84 20.64
N ILE A 15 1.36 -20.09 20.21
CA ILE A 15 2.59 -20.55 19.55
C ILE A 15 2.73 -19.64 18.32
N SER A 16 3.70 -18.74 18.37
CA SER A 16 3.94 -17.81 17.29
C SER A 16 4.77 -18.52 16.23
N ASP A 17 4.36 -18.37 14.98
CA ASP A 17 4.98 -18.96 13.80
C ASP A 17 5.67 -17.90 12.94
N GLN A 18 6.03 -16.74 13.53
CA GLN A 18 6.56 -15.59 12.78
C GLN A 18 7.80 -15.96 12.00
N GLN A 19 8.70 -16.75 12.58
CA GLN A 19 9.92 -17.19 11.90
C GLN A 19 9.61 -17.97 10.61
N LYS A 20 8.70 -18.96 10.70
CA LYS A 20 8.26 -19.74 9.54
C LYS A 20 7.61 -18.85 8.48
N ARG A 21 6.80 -17.87 8.87
CA ARG A 21 6.15 -16.92 7.94
C ARG A 21 7.15 -15.99 7.25
N ARG A 22 8.22 -15.57 7.94
CA ARG A 22 9.34 -14.81 7.35
C ARG A 22 10.04 -15.64 6.26
N GLU A 23 10.37 -16.89 6.56
CA GLU A 23 11.03 -17.80 5.62
C GLU A 23 10.18 -18.04 4.36
N LEU A 24 8.88 -18.34 4.53
CA LEU A 24 7.96 -18.51 3.41
C LEU A 24 7.82 -17.24 2.55
N SER A 25 7.84 -16.06 3.18
CA SER A 25 7.78 -14.78 2.47
C SER A 25 9.04 -14.55 1.62
N LEU A 26 10.22 -14.83 2.17
CA LEU A 26 11.50 -14.72 1.45
C LEU A 26 11.57 -15.68 0.25
N LEU A 27 11.10 -16.93 0.43
CA LEU A 27 11.03 -17.91 -0.66
C LEU A 27 10.13 -17.40 -1.80
N ARG A 28 8.96 -16.83 -1.48
CA ARG A 28 8.06 -16.25 -2.47
C ARG A 28 8.69 -15.08 -3.23
N GLN A 29 9.40 -14.20 -2.51
CA GLN A 29 10.09 -13.06 -3.13
C GLN A 29 11.19 -13.49 -4.10
N ALA A 30 11.93 -14.55 -3.78
CA ALA A 30 12.97 -15.09 -4.65
C ALA A 30 12.41 -15.63 -5.98
N GLN A 31 11.18 -16.18 -5.97
CA GLN A 31 10.54 -16.76 -7.15
C GLN A 31 9.90 -15.72 -8.08
N ASN A 32 9.40 -14.59 -7.55
CA ASN A 32 8.42 -13.73 -8.25
C ASN A 32 8.95 -12.36 -8.73
N ARG A 33 10.21 -12.26 -9.15
CA ARG A 33 10.81 -10.95 -9.53
C ARG A 33 10.11 -10.25 -10.71
N ARG A 34 9.56 -11.00 -11.67
CA ARG A 34 8.86 -10.42 -12.85
C ARG A 34 7.52 -9.80 -12.48
N ASP A 35 6.84 -10.37 -11.49
CA ASP A 35 5.52 -9.93 -11.04
C ASP A 35 5.58 -8.54 -10.40
N ALA A 36 6.64 -8.24 -9.65
CA ALA A 36 6.83 -6.94 -9.01
C ALA A 36 6.89 -5.77 -10.03
N GLN A 37 7.56 -5.99 -11.17
CA GLN A 37 7.62 -4.98 -12.23
C GLN A 37 6.26 -4.79 -12.90
N GLN A 38 5.53 -5.87 -13.14
CA GLN A 38 4.19 -5.81 -13.70
C GLN A 38 3.23 -5.09 -12.75
N GLN A 39 3.25 -5.43 -11.46
CA GLN A 39 2.46 -4.77 -10.42
C GLN A 39 2.73 -3.26 -10.37
N ALA A 40 4.01 -2.85 -10.43
CA ALA A 40 4.38 -1.44 -10.47
C ALA A 40 3.76 -0.71 -11.69
N ARG A 41 3.78 -1.33 -12.88
CA ARG A 41 3.12 -0.78 -14.07
C ARG A 41 1.60 -0.72 -13.90
N CYS A 42 0.97 -1.75 -13.31
CA CYS A 42 -0.46 -1.77 -13.01
C CYS A 42 -0.86 -0.62 -12.08
N LEU A 43 -0.05 -0.32 -11.07
CA LEU A 43 -0.31 0.77 -10.14
C LEU A 43 -0.26 2.14 -10.82
N ALA A 44 0.79 2.40 -11.58
CA ALA A 44 0.96 3.67 -12.28
C ALA A 44 -0.15 3.91 -13.33
N SER A 45 -0.46 2.89 -14.12
CA SER A 45 -1.48 2.97 -15.19
C SER A 45 -2.90 3.07 -14.64
N SER A 46 -3.22 2.38 -13.54
CA SER A 46 -4.55 2.44 -12.91
C SER A 46 -4.86 3.84 -12.37
N ILE A 47 -3.86 4.53 -11.80
CA ILE A 47 -4.02 5.91 -11.35
C ILE A 47 -4.31 6.85 -12.53
N LEU A 48 -3.58 6.68 -13.64
CA LEU A 48 -3.81 7.46 -14.85
C LEU A 48 -5.24 7.25 -15.40
N SER A 49 -5.68 5.99 -15.49
CA SER A 49 -7.02 5.66 -15.99
C SER A 49 -8.14 6.21 -15.10
N LEU A 50 -7.94 6.23 -13.78
CA LEU A 50 -8.93 6.76 -12.85
C LEU A 50 -8.98 8.30 -12.87
N GLN A 51 -7.87 8.96 -13.19
CA GLN A 51 -7.84 10.41 -13.37
C GLN A 51 -8.59 10.85 -14.63
N SER A 52 -8.40 10.14 -15.76
CA SER A 52 -9.12 10.46 -17.01
C SER A 52 -10.64 10.25 -16.93
N ALA A 53 -11.11 9.47 -15.95
CA ALA A 53 -12.53 9.15 -15.78
C ALA A 53 -13.26 10.13 -14.82
N ALA A 54 -12.55 11.00 -14.12
CA ALA A 54 -13.15 11.99 -13.24
C ALA A 54 -13.40 13.29 -14.03
N PRO A 55 -14.65 13.72 -14.26
CA PRO A 55 -14.91 15.10 -14.62
C PRO A 55 -14.59 15.98 -13.41
N GLU A 56 -14.10 17.19 -13.66
CA GLU A 56 -13.74 18.18 -12.65
C GLU A 56 -14.93 18.52 -11.75
N SER A 57 -15.03 17.90 -10.58
CA SER A 57 -15.90 18.36 -9.50
C SER A 57 -15.22 18.16 -8.16
N GLN A 58 -14.64 19.28 -7.71
CA GLN A 58 -14.56 19.82 -6.35
C GLN A 58 -14.41 18.83 -5.18
N SER A 59 -13.29 19.01 -4.49
CA SER A 59 -13.03 18.75 -3.08
C SER A 59 -14.30 18.71 -2.21
N GLU A 60 -14.80 17.50 -1.91
CA GLU A 60 -15.68 17.32 -0.76
C GLU A 60 -14.92 16.62 0.36
N GLN A 61 -14.44 17.49 1.26
CA GLN A 61 -14.11 17.19 2.63
C GLN A 61 -15.37 16.67 3.31
N SER A 62 -15.43 15.37 3.61
CA SER A 62 -16.38 14.81 4.56
C SER A 62 -15.67 13.81 5.45
N ASP A 63 -15.15 14.32 6.56
CA ASP A 63 -14.90 13.55 7.77
C ASP A 63 -16.24 12.99 8.25
N ILE A 64 -16.45 11.68 8.06
CA ILE A 64 -17.35 10.90 8.88
C ILE A 64 -16.58 9.65 9.31
N GLU A 65 -15.99 9.74 10.50
CA GLU A 65 -15.65 8.59 11.32
C GLU A 65 -16.94 7.80 11.59
N LEU A 66 -17.00 6.57 11.05
CA LEU A 66 -17.86 5.53 11.61
C LEU A 66 -17.00 4.30 11.88
N GLU A 67 -16.49 4.24 13.10
CA GLU A 67 -16.18 2.97 13.75
C GLU A 67 -17.49 2.19 13.92
N THR A 68 -17.66 1.10 13.18
CA THR A 68 -18.24 -0.13 13.71
C THR A 68 -17.69 -1.31 12.90
N VAL A 69 -16.85 -2.08 13.55
CA VAL A 69 -16.40 -3.40 13.09
C VAL A 69 -17.50 -4.41 13.42
N PRO A 70 -17.89 -5.25 12.45
CA PRO A 70 -18.07 -6.66 12.79
C PRO A 70 -17.00 -7.48 12.10
N GLU A 71 -16.29 -8.21 12.94
CA GLU A 71 -15.37 -9.27 12.67
C GLU A 71 -16.10 -10.38 11.90
N ALA A 72 -15.70 -10.58 10.64
CA ALA A 72 -16.01 -11.77 9.88
C ALA A 72 -14.76 -12.14 9.09
N GLU A 73 -13.85 -12.82 9.78
CA GLU A 73 -12.85 -13.67 9.16
C GLU A 73 -13.58 -14.81 8.44
N GLN A 74 -13.96 -14.57 7.19
CA GLN A 74 -14.27 -15.64 6.24
C GLN A 74 -13.30 -15.52 5.08
N GLU A 75 -12.50 -16.58 4.97
CA GLU A 75 -11.56 -16.87 3.90
C GLU A 75 -12.11 -16.44 2.54
N SER A 76 -11.48 -15.43 1.95
CA SER A 76 -11.57 -15.17 0.52
C SER A 76 -10.21 -15.38 -0.12
N GLU A 77 -9.67 -16.59 0.08
CA GLU A 77 -8.49 -17.09 -0.66
C GLU A 77 -8.72 -17.16 -2.18
N ALA A 78 -9.95 -17.00 -2.66
CA ALA A 78 -10.29 -17.14 -4.08
C ALA A 78 -10.15 -15.86 -4.94
N PHE A 79 -9.78 -14.70 -4.36
CA PHE A 79 -9.63 -13.43 -5.11
C PHE A 79 -8.19 -12.92 -5.20
N SER A 80 -7.20 -13.79 -4.95
CA SER A 80 -5.77 -13.55 -5.18
C SER A 80 -5.35 -13.82 -6.62
N LYS A 81 -6.22 -13.56 -7.60
CA LYS A 81 -5.77 -13.39 -8.98
C LYS A 81 -5.33 -11.95 -9.12
N ASP A 82 -4.04 -11.79 -9.36
CA ASP A 82 -3.36 -10.56 -9.78
C ASP A 82 -4.26 -9.82 -10.78
N LEU A 83 -4.99 -8.80 -10.29
CA LEU A 83 -5.93 -8.06 -11.11
C LEU A 83 -5.09 -7.32 -12.15
N ASP A 84 -5.17 -7.78 -13.40
CA ASP A 84 -4.52 -7.16 -14.55
C ASP A 84 -4.85 -5.65 -14.61
N VAL A 85 -3.95 -4.85 -15.18
CA VAL A 85 -4.12 -3.41 -15.46
C VAL A 85 -5.54 -3.10 -15.96
N ARG A 86 -6.03 -3.94 -16.89
CA ARG A 86 -7.32 -3.82 -17.55
C ARG A 86 -8.52 -4.10 -16.65
N GLN A 87 -8.31 -4.84 -15.56
CA GLN A 87 -9.33 -5.15 -14.57
C GLN A 87 -9.32 -4.08 -13.47
N ALA A 88 -8.14 -3.61 -13.05
CA ALA A 88 -8.01 -2.52 -12.09
C ALA A 88 -8.62 -1.20 -12.60
N SER A 89 -8.47 -0.89 -13.89
CA SER A 89 -9.07 0.30 -14.52
C SER A 89 -10.60 0.28 -14.59
N LYS A 90 -11.24 -0.91 -14.47
CA LYS A 90 -12.70 -1.07 -14.46
C LYS A 90 -13.30 -0.92 -13.06
N LEU A 91 -12.49 -1.01 -12.01
CA LEU A 91 -12.97 -0.89 -10.64
C LEU A 91 -13.57 0.49 -10.40
N ARG A 92 -14.63 0.56 -9.60
CA ARG A 92 -15.27 1.83 -9.21
C ARG A 92 -15.50 1.87 -7.71
N GLY A 93 -15.55 3.09 -7.16
CA GLY A 93 -15.93 3.36 -5.77
C GLY A 93 -15.15 2.52 -4.74
N PRO A 94 -15.84 1.76 -3.85
CA PRO A 94 -15.21 0.98 -2.78
C PRO A 94 -14.21 -0.09 -3.27
N GLU A 95 -14.39 -0.61 -4.48
CA GLU A 95 -13.52 -1.66 -5.02
C GLU A 95 -12.13 -1.12 -5.34
N VAL A 96 -12.05 0.10 -5.90
CA VAL A 96 -10.79 0.81 -6.15
C VAL A 96 -10.04 0.99 -4.83
N ARG A 97 -10.77 1.44 -3.80
CA ARG A 97 -10.23 1.63 -2.46
C ARG A 97 -9.66 0.30 -1.91
N LYS A 98 -10.42 -0.79 -1.96
CA LYS A 98 -9.97 -2.12 -1.52
C LYS A 98 -8.78 -2.64 -2.33
N TRP A 99 -8.71 -2.34 -3.62
CA TRP A 99 -7.57 -2.71 -4.45
C TRP A 99 -6.30 -1.97 -4.06
N PHE A 100 -6.35 -0.64 -3.89
CA PHE A 100 -5.20 0.15 -3.44
C PHE A 100 -4.79 -0.17 -1.99
N ALA A 101 -5.73 -0.51 -1.11
CA ALA A 101 -5.44 -0.90 0.27
C ALA A 101 -4.51 -2.12 0.37
N ARG A 102 -4.55 -3.00 -0.63
CA ARG A 102 -3.76 -4.25 -0.68
C ARG A 102 -2.34 -4.07 -1.22
N GLN A 103 -1.96 -2.85 -1.63
CA GLN A 103 -0.67 -2.60 -2.30
C GLN A 103 0.47 -2.34 -1.31
N LEU A 104 0.16 -1.88 -0.10
CA LEU A 104 1.16 -1.62 0.93
C LEU A 104 1.51 -2.89 1.70
N MET A 105 2.81 -3.15 1.88
CA MET A 105 3.28 -4.17 2.79
C MET A 105 2.99 -3.76 4.23
N LEU A 106 2.24 -4.57 4.97
CA LEU A 106 1.84 -4.25 6.35
C LEU A 106 2.76 -4.97 7.34
N PRO A 107 3.36 -4.25 8.32
CA PRO A 107 4.13 -4.91 9.35
C PRO A 107 3.20 -5.65 10.31
N GLU A 108 3.75 -6.69 10.93
CA GLU A 108 3.19 -7.33 12.10
C GLU A 108 3.89 -6.83 13.37
N TRP A 109 3.26 -7.05 14.52
CA TRP A 109 3.95 -6.87 15.79
C TRP A 109 5.10 -7.87 15.89
N MET A 110 6.28 -7.44 16.31
CA MET A 110 7.38 -8.36 16.59
C MET A 110 7.11 -9.09 17.91
N ILE A 111 6.64 -10.33 17.83
CA ILE A 111 6.38 -11.21 18.98
C ILE A 111 7.61 -12.09 19.19
N ASP A 112 8.06 -12.76 18.12
CA ASP A 112 9.29 -13.54 18.11
C ASP A 112 10.43 -12.68 17.61
N VAL A 113 11.45 -12.48 18.45
CA VAL A 113 12.69 -11.84 18.01
C VAL A 113 13.36 -12.74 16.98
N PRO A 114 13.64 -12.28 15.74
CA PRO A 114 14.30 -13.10 14.74
C PRO A 114 15.73 -13.44 15.18
N ASP A 115 16.18 -14.62 14.77
CA ASP A 115 17.60 -14.98 14.88
C ASP A 115 18.45 -13.97 14.12
N ARG A 116 19.65 -13.70 14.63
CA ARG A 116 20.62 -12.80 14.00
C ARG A 116 20.05 -11.39 13.71
N LEU A 117 19.19 -10.88 14.59
CA LEU A 117 18.59 -9.54 14.49
C LEU A 117 19.63 -8.45 14.18
N ALA A 118 20.82 -8.52 14.78
CA ALA A 118 21.86 -7.51 14.61
C ALA A 118 22.58 -7.57 13.24
N GLN A 119 22.50 -8.68 12.52
CA GLN A 119 23.21 -8.90 11.27
C GLN A 119 22.29 -8.82 10.04
N ASP A 120 21.10 -9.39 10.14
CA ASP A 120 20.25 -9.64 8.98
C ASP A 120 19.05 -8.67 8.89
N TRP A 121 18.89 -7.78 9.88
CA TRP A 121 17.76 -6.86 9.98
C TRP A 121 18.19 -5.41 10.14
N TYR A 122 17.39 -4.52 9.57
CA TYR A 122 17.50 -3.07 9.77
C TYR A 122 16.32 -2.57 10.59
N VAL A 123 16.56 -1.56 11.41
CA VAL A 123 15.54 -0.86 12.18
C VAL A 123 15.45 0.58 11.71
N PHE A 124 14.22 1.08 11.57
CA PHE A 124 13.96 2.46 11.20
C PHE A 124 13.06 3.10 12.26
N ALA A 125 13.45 4.27 12.77
CA ALA A 125 12.60 5.05 13.65
C ALA A 125 11.41 5.59 12.85
N ARG A 126 10.20 5.19 13.25
CA ARG A 126 8.98 5.60 12.55
C ARG A 126 8.52 6.98 13.05
N PRO A 127 8.51 8.04 12.23
CA PRO A 127 7.94 9.32 12.64
C PRO A 127 6.43 9.20 12.91
N ALA A 128 5.90 10.11 13.72
CA ALA A 128 4.46 10.28 13.88
C ALA A 128 3.85 10.75 12.56
N GLY A 129 2.69 10.19 12.18
CA GLY A 129 2.02 10.57 10.94
C GLY A 129 1.19 9.45 10.32
N LYS A 130 0.55 9.79 9.19
CA LYS A 130 -0.32 8.90 8.43
C LYS A 130 0.52 8.16 7.39
N ARG A 131 0.60 6.83 7.47
CA ARG A 131 1.27 6.04 6.41
C ARG A 131 0.46 6.14 5.12
N CYS A 132 1.13 6.47 4.03
CA CYS A 132 0.50 6.63 2.73
C CYS A 132 1.38 6.04 1.63
N PHE A 133 0.72 5.52 0.60
CA PHE A 133 1.34 5.08 -0.64
C PHE A 133 1.30 6.23 -1.64
N VAL A 134 2.43 6.58 -2.26
CA VAL A 134 2.54 7.71 -3.18
C VAL A 134 2.90 7.20 -4.56
N VAL A 135 2.20 7.70 -5.59
CA VAL A 135 2.56 7.45 -6.99
C VAL A 135 2.61 8.75 -7.74
N SER A 136 3.72 9.00 -8.43
CA SER A 136 3.84 10.06 -9.43
C SER A 136 3.86 9.47 -10.83
N SER A 137 3.06 10.04 -11.71
CA SER A 137 2.96 9.65 -13.12
C SER A 137 2.26 10.75 -13.91
N ASN A 138 2.66 10.93 -15.17
CA ASN A 138 2.03 11.84 -16.13
C ASN A 138 1.79 13.28 -15.61
N GLY A 139 2.74 13.81 -14.84
CA GLY A 139 2.75 15.19 -14.37
C GLY A 139 1.88 15.47 -13.15
N THR A 140 1.53 14.42 -12.41
CA THR A 140 0.80 14.54 -11.14
C THR A 140 1.24 13.48 -10.14
N THR A 141 1.00 13.75 -8.86
CA THR A 141 1.30 12.85 -7.75
C THR A 141 0.04 12.62 -6.93
N VAL A 142 -0.22 11.36 -6.59
CA VAL A 142 -1.35 10.96 -5.77
C VAL A 142 -0.83 10.20 -4.57
N SER A 143 -1.20 10.65 -3.37
CA SER A 143 -0.98 9.91 -2.13
C SER A 143 -2.28 9.25 -1.68
N ARG A 144 -2.23 7.99 -1.28
CA ARG A 144 -3.36 7.21 -0.76
C ARG A 144 -3.08 6.66 0.63
N GLN A 145 -4.08 6.63 1.49
CA GLN A 145 -3.96 6.08 2.84
C GLN A 145 -3.88 4.55 2.82
N ARG A 146 -3.59 3.93 3.97
CA ARG A 146 -3.58 2.46 4.14
C ARG A 146 -4.89 1.79 3.73
N ASN A 147 -6.03 2.44 3.93
CA ASN A 147 -7.33 1.91 3.51
C ASN A 147 -7.58 2.09 2.00
N GLY A 148 -6.64 2.67 1.24
CA GLY A 148 -6.73 2.92 -0.20
C GLY A 148 -7.47 4.20 -0.62
N SER A 149 -8.01 4.96 0.34
CA SER A 149 -8.62 6.27 0.06
C SER A 149 -7.56 7.26 -0.42
N ILE A 150 -7.97 8.22 -1.23
CA ILE A 150 -7.10 9.32 -1.64
C ILE A 150 -6.87 10.21 -0.43
N LEU A 151 -5.61 10.56 -0.18
CA LEU A 151 -5.21 11.56 0.80
C LEU A 151 -5.00 12.91 0.11
N HIS A 152 -4.20 12.96 -0.96
CA HIS A 152 -3.89 14.20 -1.69
C HIS A 152 -3.67 13.96 -3.18
N HIS A 153 -3.91 15.01 -3.96
CA HIS A 153 -3.47 15.17 -5.35
C HIS A 153 -2.64 16.45 -5.44
N PHE A 154 -1.40 16.34 -5.90
CA PHE A 154 -0.47 17.47 -5.93
C PHE A 154 0.62 17.29 -7.00
N PRO A 155 1.18 18.38 -7.55
CA PRO A 155 2.42 18.31 -8.31
C PRO A 155 3.60 18.03 -7.37
N SER A 156 4.60 17.27 -7.83
CA SER A 156 5.83 17.03 -7.05
C SER A 156 7.08 17.03 -7.92
N ALA A 157 8.24 17.18 -7.29
CA ALA A 157 9.55 17.04 -7.93
C ALA A 157 9.95 15.56 -8.15
N LEU A 158 9.08 14.59 -7.83
CA LEU A 158 9.32 13.19 -8.14
C LEU A 158 9.32 12.99 -9.67
N PRO A 159 10.02 11.96 -10.18
CA PRO A 159 9.95 11.61 -11.59
C PRO A 159 8.50 11.51 -12.09
N ALA A 160 8.18 12.21 -13.19
CA ALA A 160 6.84 12.33 -13.74
C ALA A 160 5.76 12.90 -12.80
N GLY A 161 6.13 13.60 -11.73
CA GLY A 161 5.21 14.24 -10.78
C GLY A 161 4.86 15.69 -11.10
N ALA A 162 5.62 16.36 -11.96
CA ALA A 162 5.42 17.75 -12.36
C ALA A 162 4.85 17.88 -13.78
N LYS A 163 3.95 18.85 -14.01
CA LYS A 163 3.33 19.12 -15.32
C LYS A 163 4.33 19.55 -16.39
N ILE A 164 5.41 20.23 -15.96
CA ILE A 164 6.47 20.70 -16.85
C ILE A 164 7.39 19.49 -17.10
N ARG A 165 7.30 18.93 -18.31
CA ARG A 165 8.28 17.95 -18.77
C ARG A 165 9.53 18.69 -19.19
N ASP A 166 10.61 18.54 -18.43
CA ASP A 166 11.94 18.71 -19.01
C ASP A 166 12.03 17.67 -20.14
N GLY A 167 12.25 18.12 -21.37
CA GLY A 167 12.01 17.39 -22.63
C GLY A 167 12.80 16.09 -22.87
N SER A 168 13.36 15.48 -21.82
CA SER A 168 14.21 14.29 -21.85
C SER A 168 13.57 13.04 -21.19
N GLY A 169 12.38 13.15 -20.58
CA GLY A 169 11.74 12.04 -19.86
C GLY A 169 10.91 11.10 -20.75
N SER A 170 11.11 9.78 -20.62
CA SER A 170 10.22 8.78 -21.23
C SER A 170 8.77 8.98 -20.80
N ALA A 171 7.84 8.89 -21.75
CA ALA A 171 6.41 9.04 -21.51
C ALA A 171 5.80 7.99 -20.56
N GLN A 172 6.56 6.94 -20.24
CA GLN A 172 6.16 5.82 -19.38
C GLN A 172 6.87 5.83 -18.01
N SER A 173 7.49 6.97 -17.62
CA SER A 173 8.14 7.10 -16.32
C SER A 173 7.11 7.27 -15.19
N TYR A 174 7.35 6.61 -14.06
CA TYR A 174 6.56 6.72 -12.84
C TYR A 174 7.45 6.50 -11.61
N CYS A 175 7.05 7.07 -10.47
CA CYS A 175 7.66 6.78 -9.17
C CYS A 175 6.59 6.23 -8.23
N ILE A 176 6.99 5.27 -7.38
CA ILE A 176 6.14 4.65 -6.38
C ILE A 176 6.89 4.65 -5.06
N LEU A 177 6.29 5.18 -4.00
CA LEU A 177 6.90 5.30 -2.67
C LEU A 177 5.94 4.84 -1.56
N ASP A 178 6.50 4.32 -0.48
CA ASP A 178 5.83 4.08 0.79
C ASP A 178 6.29 5.16 1.78
N CYS A 179 5.38 6.04 2.16
CA CYS A 179 5.68 7.25 2.88
C CYS A 179 4.93 7.32 4.21
N ILE A 180 5.40 8.20 5.09
CA ILE A 180 4.66 8.65 6.26
C ILE A 180 4.46 10.15 6.09
N PHE A 181 3.21 10.55 5.92
CA PHE A 181 2.83 11.95 5.86
C PHE A 181 2.72 12.50 7.28
N HIS A 182 3.56 13.49 7.57
CA HIS A 182 3.47 14.32 8.76
C HIS A 182 2.78 15.62 8.35
N GLU A 183 1.74 15.99 9.11
CA GLU A 183 1.00 17.26 8.95
C GLU A 183 1.75 18.44 9.57
#